data_AF-A0A2E4KXU8-F1
#
_entry.id   AF-A0A2E4KXU8-F1
#
_cell.length_a   1.000
_cell.length_b   1.000
_cell.length_c   1.000
_cell.angle_alpha   90.00
_cell.angle_beta   90.00
_cell.angle_gamma   90.00
#
_symmetry.space_group_name_H-M   'P 1'
#
loop_
_entity.id
_entity.type
_entity.pdbx_description
1 polymer ?
#
loop_
_entity_poly.entity_id
_entity_poly.type
_entity_poly.pdbx_seq_one_letter_code
_entity_poly.pdbx_strand_id
1 'polypeptide(L)'
;MSLIRSLYGVKKYAIHLAMIGVQSATIYASERPWWEADVAAEIARMEAQNLYILSEIEAELRYHNAAMFEELERVAEYHLQQTERRWTEYDEGIIRNEVRRLNDSMRPYFDADRRLFEVDSYMTDRAKR
;
A
#
# COMPACT_ATOMS: atom_id res chain seq x y z
N MET A 1 62.79 -62.99 24.67
CA MET A 1 62.94 -61.53 24.87
C MET A 1 62.60 -60.68 23.63
N SER A 2 62.77 -61.19 22.40
CA SER A 2 62.45 -60.46 21.14
C SER A 2 60.94 -60.25 20.89
N LEU A 3 60.11 -61.29 21.08
CA LEU A 3 58.65 -61.24 20.84
C LEU A 3 57.90 -60.24 21.74
N ILE A 4 58.31 -60.12 23.01
CA ILE A 4 57.67 -59.21 23.98
C ILE A 4 57.92 -57.74 23.60
N ARG A 5 59.12 -57.41 23.08
CA ARG A 5 59.45 -56.07 22.59
C ARG A 5 58.70 -55.73 21.30
N SER A 6 58.52 -56.70 20.41
CA SER A 6 57.72 -56.55 19.18
C SER A 6 56.24 -56.28 19.50
N LEU A 7 55.64 -57.07 20.39
CA LEU A 7 54.26 -56.84 20.87
C LEU A 7 54.08 -55.48 21.56
N TYR A 8 55.08 -55.03 22.33
CA TYR A 8 55.07 -53.70 22.94
C TYR A 8 55.11 -52.57 21.90
N GLY A 9 55.93 -52.72 20.85
CA GLY A 9 55.99 -51.78 19.73
C GLY A 9 54.65 -51.68 19.01
N VAL A 10 54.07 -52.82 18.62
CA VAL A 10 52.76 -52.87 17.93
C VAL A 10 51.66 -52.21 18.76
N LYS A 11 51.59 -52.50 20.06
CA LYS A 11 50.62 -51.85 20.96
C LYS A 11 50.82 -50.33 21.04
N LYS A 12 52.07 -49.86 21.09
CA LYS A 12 52.38 -48.43 21.12
C LYS A 12 51.93 -47.72 19.83
N TYR A 13 52.21 -48.31 18.66
CA TYR A 13 51.76 -47.77 17.38
C TYR A 13 50.24 -47.75 17.25
N ALA A 14 49.56 -48.82 17.69
CA ALA A 14 48.10 -48.87 17.70
C ALA A 14 47.49 -47.77 18.59
N ILE A 15 48.05 -47.53 19.76
CA ILE A 15 47.60 -46.45 20.67
C ILE A 15 47.82 -45.07 20.05
N HIS A 16 48.98 -44.84 19.41
CA HIS A 16 49.26 -43.55 18.77
C HIS A 16 48.34 -43.29 17.57
N LEU A 17 48.09 -44.31 16.74
CA LEU A 17 47.14 -44.22 15.64
C LEU A 17 45.71 -43.97 16.14
N ALA A 18 45.29 -44.63 17.22
CA ALA A 18 44.00 -44.37 17.84
C ALA A 18 43.89 -42.92 18.35
N MET A 19 44.95 -42.40 18.97
CA MET A 19 44.97 -41.02 19.45
C MET A 19 44.86 -40.01 18.30
N ILE A 20 45.58 -40.24 17.20
CA ILE A 20 45.50 -39.41 15.99
C ILE A 20 44.08 -39.47 15.40
N GLY A 21 43.51 -40.67 15.26
CA GLY A 21 42.15 -40.85 14.75
C GLY A 21 41.09 -40.14 15.58
N VAL A 22 41.19 -40.21 16.91
CA VAL A 22 40.27 -39.49 17.83
C VAL A 22 40.41 -37.98 17.69
N GLN A 23 41.64 -37.46 17.59
CA GLN A 23 41.87 -36.02 17.40
C GLN A 23 41.35 -35.53 16.05
N SER A 24 41.61 -36.26 14.97
CA SER A 24 41.11 -35.93 13.63
C SER A 24 39.57 -35.99 13.55
N ALA A 25 38.94 -36.98 14.17
CA ALA A 25 37.47 -37.07 14.23
C ALA A 25 36.87 -35.93 15.05
N THR A 26 37.54 -35.52 16.14
CA THR A 26 37.13 -34.37 16.95
C THR A 26 37.24 -33.06 16.15
N ILE A 27 38.31 -32.89 15.38
CA ILE A 27 38.48 -31.73 14.49
C ILE A 27 37.39 -31.71 13.41
N TYR A 28 37.14 -32.83 12.73
CA TYR A 28 36.09 -32.94 11.71
C TYR A 28 34.69 -32.68 12.29
N ALA A 29 34.43 -33.16 13.51
CA ALA A 29 33.18 -32.86 14.23
C ALA A 29 33.10 -31.38 14.67
N SER A 30 34.24 -30.74 14.96
CA SER A 30 34.30 -29.31 15.31
C SER A 30 34.16 -28.38 14.08
N GLU A 31 34.58 -28.85 12.90
CA GLU A 31 34.40 -28.16 11.61
C GLU A 31 32.98 -28.31 11.05
N ARG A 32 32.11 -29.08 11.73
CA ARG A 32 30.65 -29.21 11.55
C ARG A 32 30.08 -29.19 10.11
N PRO A 33 30.61 -29.88 9.08
CA PRO A 33 30.10 -29.72 7.71
C PRO A 33 28.60 -29.98 7.49
N TRP A 34 27.98 -30.82 8.34
CA TRP A 34 26.55 -31.14 8.30
C TRP A 34 25.64 -30.02 8.83
N TRP A 35 26.13 -29.17 9.74
CA TRP A 35 25.33 -28.05 10.27
C TRP A 35 25.17 -26.93 9.24
N GLU A 36 26.17 -26.73 8.37
CA GLU A 36 26.13 -25.69 7.34
C GLU A 36 25.04 -25.99 6.31
N ALA A 37 24.87 -27.26 5.96
CA ALA A 37 23.80 -27.71 5.08
C ALA A 37 22.41 -27.50 5.70
N ASP A 38 22.25 -27.83 6.98
CA ASP A 38 20.98 -27.62 7.71
C ASP A 38 20.67 -26.12 7.86
N VAL A 39 21.67 -25.30 8.16
CA VAL A 39 21.53 -23.83 8.23
C VAL A 39 21.18 -23.25 6.87
N ALA A 40 21.86 -23.67 5.79
CA ALA A 40 21.54 -23.21 4.44
C ALA A 40 20.11 -23.60 4.02
N ALA A 41 19.67 -24.81 4.36
CA ALA A 41 18.32 -25.27 4.11
C ALA A 41 17.27 -24.48 4.91
N GLU A 42 17.61 -24.05 6.13
CA GLU A 42 16.73 -23.19 6.92
C GLU A 42 16.70 -21.75 6.39
N ILE A 43 17.85 -21.18 6.01
CA ILE A 43 17.94 -19.86 5.38
C ILE A 43 17.09 -19.83 4.09
N ALA A 44 17.22 -20.85 3.23
CA ALA A 44 16.43 -20.93 2.00
C ALA A 44 14.92 -21.01 2.28
N ARG A 45 14.51 -21.71 3.34
CA ARG A 45 13.10 -21.76 3.77
C ARG A 45 12.63 -20.41 4.29
N MET A 46 13.42 -19.72 5.10
CA MET A 46 13.10 -18.39 5.61
C MET A 46 13.03 -17.35 4.48
N GLU A 47 13.94 -17.41 3.50
CA GLU A 47 13.92 -16.54 2.32
C GLU A 47 12.67 -16.77 1.47
N ALA A 48 12.29 -18.03 1.23
CA ALA A 48 11.06 -18.36 0.52
C ALA A 48 9.81 -17.85 1.27
N GLN A 49 9.78 -17.99 2.61
CA GLN A 49 8.70 -17.45 3.43
C GLN A 49 8.66 -15.92 3.39
N ASN A 50 9.81 -15.25 3.46
CA ASN A 50 9.89 -13.79 3.36
C ASN A 50 9.36 -13.29 2.01
N LEU A 51 9.73 -13.94 0.91
CA LEU A 51 9.21 -13.59 -0.42
C LEU A 51 7.69 -13.78 -0.50
N TYR A 52 7.17 -14.86 0.08
CA TYR A 52 5.72 -15.09 0.15
C TYR A 52 5.01 -13.99 0.94
N ILE A 53 5.52 -13.66 2.14
CA ILE A 53 4.94 -12.59 2.98
C ILE A 53 4.97 -11.24 2.25
N LEU A 54 6.08 -10.91 1.59
CA LEU A 54 6.17 -9.68 0.79
C LEU A 54 5.11 -9.64 -0.32
N SER A 55 4.88 -10.76 -1.00
CA SER A 55 3.87 -10.83 -2.06
C SER A 55 2.44 -10.64 -1.55
N GLU A 56 2.11 -11.18 -0.36
CA GLU A 56 0.82 -10.98 0.29
C GLU A 56 0.63 -9.51 0.71
N ILE A 57 1.65 -8.89 1.32
CA ILE A 57 1.62 -7.48 1.70
C ILE A 57 1.39 -6.59 0.47
N GLU A 58 2.07 -6.85 -0.65
CA GLU A 58 1.89 -6.09 -1.89
C GLU A 58 0.49 -6.29 -2.50
N ALA A 59 -0.10 -7.47 -2.37
CA ALA A 59 -1.47 -7.73 -2.82
C ALA A 59 -2.47 -6.96 -1.97
N GLU A 60 -2.32 -7.01 -0.65
CA GLU A 60 -3.19 -6.30 0.30
C GLU A 60 -3.09 -4.78 0.16
N LEU A 61 -1.88 -4.23 -0.01
CA LEU A 61 -1.67 -2.80 -0.28
C LEU A 61 -2.34 -2.35 -1.57
N ARG A 62 -2.24 -3.15 -2.64
CA ARG A 62 -2.91 -2.83 -3.92
C ARG A 62 -4.43 -2.81 -3.78
N TYR A 63 -4.98 -3.81 -3.09
CA TYR A 63 -6.42 -3.88 -2.84
C TYR A 63 -6.90 -2.71 -1.97
N HIS A 64 -6.20 -2.42 -0.88
CA HIS A 64 -6.57 -1.34 0.03
C HIS A 64 -6.47 0.03 -0.65
N ASN A 65 -5.41 0.28 -1.42
CA ASN A 65 -5.27 1.51 -2.19
C ASN A 65 -6.42 1.67 -3.19
N ALA A 66 -6.75 0.63 -3.96
CA ALA A 66 -7.85 0.69 -4.92
C ALA A 66 -9.19 1.02 -4.24
N ALA A 67 -9.53 0.33 -3.15
CA ALA A 67 -10.76 0.57 -2.40
C ALA A 67 -10.81 1.98 -1.78
N MET A 68 -9.68 2.47 -1.24
CA MET A 68 -9.58 3.82 -0.68
C MET A 68 -9.69 4.90 -1.76
N PHE A 69 -9.09 4.71 -2.94
CA PHE A 69 -9.21 5.66 -4.04
C PHE A 69 -10.64 5.74 -4.58
N GLU A 70 -11.31 4.60 -4.74
CA GLU A 70 -12.71 4.55 -5.19
C GLU A 70 -13.64 5.29 -4.22
N GLU A 71 -13.48 5.08 -2.91
CA GLU A 71 -14.30 5.77 -1.91
C GLU A 71 -13.98 7.28 -1.86
N LEU A 72 -12.70 7.67 -1.98
CA LEU A 72 -12.31 9.07 -2.04
C LEU A 72 -12.89 9.78 -3.28
N GLU A 73 -12.87 9.13 -4.44
CA GLU A 73 -13.46 9.64 -5.68
C GLU A 73 -14.97 9.82 -5.53
N ARG A 74 -15.67 8.81 -4.98
CA ARG A 74 -17.10 8.87 -4.69
C ARG A 74 -17.46 10.03 -3.76
N VAL A 75 -16.70 10.22 -2.69
CA VAL A 75 -16.91 11.29 -1.71
C VAL A 75 -16.62 12.66 -2.33
N ALA A 76 -15.53 12.79 -3.10
CA ALA A 76 -15.17 14.02 -3.79
C ALA A 76 -16.25 14.43 -4.81
N GLU A 77 -16.73 13.49 -5.61
CA GLU A 77 -17.80 13.74 -6.59
C GLU A 77 -19.11 14.16 -5.90
N TYR A 78 -19.49 13.48 -4.82
CA TYR A 78 -20.65 13.87 -4.02
C TYR A 78 -20.51 15.31 -3.50
N HIS A 79 -19.35 15.69 -2.95
CA HIS A 79 -19.12 17.04 -2.46
C HIS A 79 -19.09 18.10 -3.56
N LEU A 80 -18.55 17.78 -4.74
CA LEU A 80 -18.59 18.66 -5.91
C LEU A 80 -20.02 18.92 -6.36
N GLN A 81 -20.84 17.87 -6.50
CA GLN A 81 -22.25 18.01 -6.88
C GLN A 81 -23.05 18.83 -5.85
N GLN A 82 -22.80 18.61 -4.55
CA GLN A 82 -23.43 19.41 -3.49
C GLN A 82 -23.01 20.88 -3.54
N THR A 83 -21.74 21.14 -3.84
CA THR A 83 -21.22 22.51 -3.93
C THR A 83 -21.77 23.24 -5.14
N GLU A 84 -21.79 22.58 -6.31
CA GLU A 84 -22.37 23.12 -7.54
C GLU A 84 -23.87 23.41 -7.37
N ARG A 85 -24.60 22.51 -6.72
CA ARG A 85 -26.02 22.72 -6.40
C ARG A 85 -26.22 23.94 -5.51
N ARG A 86 -25.46 24.08 -4.44
CA ARG A 86 -25.56 25.25 -3.54
C ARG A 86 -25.19 26.55 -4.25
N TRP A 87 -24.14 26.54 -5.05
CA TRP A 87 -23.74 27.70 -5.86
C TRP A 87 -24.85 28.09 -6.82
N THR A 88 -25.42 27.13 -7.53
CA THR A 88 -26.52 27.39 -8.46
C THR A 88 -27.74 27.99 -7.74
N GLU A 89 -28.16 27.39 -6.62
CA GLU A 89 -29.29 27.89 -5.83
C GLU A 89 -29.03 29.30 -5.25
N TYR A 90 -27.81 29.55 -4.77
CA TYR A 90 -27.43 30.84 -4.19
C TYR A 90 -27.30 31.94 -5.24
N ASP A 91 -26.57 31.68 -6.32
CA ASP A 91 -26.35 32.63 -7.41
C ASP A 91 -27.67 32.98 -8.10
N GLU A 92 -28.55 32.00 -8.31
CA GLU A 92 -29.87 32.24 -8.88
C GLU A 92 -30.72 33.16 -7.97
N GLY A 93 -30.66 32.94 -6.66
CA GLY A 93 -31.33 33.79 -5.67
C GLY A 93 -30.82 35.23 -5.70
N ILE A 94 -29.49 35.41 -5.78
CA ILE A 94 -28.86 36.74 -5.90
C ILE A 94 -29.29 37.41 -7.20
N ILE A 95 -29.18 36.71 -8.34
CA ILE A 95 -29.52 37.27 -9.65
C ILE A 95 -31.00 37.69 -9.68
N ARG A 96 -31.92 36.86 -9.17
CA ARG A 96 -33.35 37.23 -9.10
C ARG A 96 -33.60 38.47 -8.25
N ASN A 97 -32.95 38.56 -7.09
CA ASN A 97 -33.10 39.71 -6.20
C ASN A 97 -32.52 40.97 -6.84
N GLU A 98 -31.38 40.87 -7.52
CA GLU A 98 -30.75 41.98 -8.20
C GLU A 98 -31.57 42.46 -9.41
N VAL A 99 -32.10 41.54 -10.22
CA VAL A 99 -33.02 41.87 -11.32
C VAL A 99 -34.28 42.57 -10.80
N ARG A 100 -34.84 42.11 -9.67
CA ARG A 100 -35.98 42.77 -9.03
C ARG A 100 -35.61 44.19 -8.57
N ARG A 101 -34.48 44.34 -7.88
CA ARG A 101 -33.97 45.64 -7.40
C ARG A 101 -33.76 46.62 -8.55
N LEU A 102 -33.18 46.17 -9.67
CA LEU A 102 -32.96 46.98 -10.86
C LEU A 102 -34.27 47.39 -11.52
N ASN A 103 -35.22 46.46 -11.69
CA ASN A 103 -36.55 46.79 -12.22
C ASN A 103 -37.28 47.81 -11.31
N ASP A 104 -37.24 47.64 -9.99
CA ASP A 104 -37.88 48.55 -9.04
C ASP A 104 -37.23 49.94 -9.05
N SER A 105 -35.89 50.01 -9.18
CA SER A 105 -35.15 51.28 -9.30
C SER A 105 -35.44 52.03 -10.60
N MET A 106 -35.74 51.33 -11.69
CA MET A 106 -35.98 51.94 -13.00
C MET A 106 -37.47 52.28 -13.22
N ARG A 107 -38.37 51.73 -12.40
CA ARG A 107 -39.82 51.99 -12.46
C ARG A 107 -40.24 53.47 -12.47
N PRO A 108 -39.53 54.41 -11.80
CA PRO A 108 -39.85 55.84 -11.91
C PRO A 108 -39.56 56.47 -13.27
N TYR A 109 -38.74 55.82 -14.12
CA TYR A 109 -38.26 56.35 -15.39
C TYR A 109 -38.95 55.75 -16.63
N PHE A 110 -39.82 54.74 -16.45
CA PHE A 110 -40.59 54.10 -17.50
C PHE A 110 -42.07 54.00 -17.11
N ASP A 111 -42.98 54.13 -18.07
CA ASP A 111 -44.42 53.91 -17.84
C ASP A 111 -44.63 52.54 -17.18
N ALA A 112 -45.45 52.52 -16.13
CA ALA A 112 -45.48 51.54 -15.03
C ALA A 112 -45.65 50.05 -15.40
N ASP A 113 -45.82 49.72 -16.68
CA ASP A 113 -46.03 48.36 -17.20
C ASP A 113 -44.81 47.76 -17.93
N ARG A 114 -43.77 48.53 -18.26
CA ARG A 114 -42.58 47.99 -18.98
C ARG A 114 -41.47 47.58 -18.02
N ARG A 115 -41.22 46.27 -17.92
CA ARG A 115 -40.03 45.70 -17.25
C ARG A 115 -38.87 45.66 -18.26
N LEU A 116 -37.65 45.99 -17.81
CA LEU A 116 -36.45 45.93 -18.67
C LEU A 116 -35.96 44.51 -18.90
N PHE A 117 -36.16 43.64 -17.90
CA PHE A 117 -35.79 42.23 -17.93
C PHE A 117 -37.00 41.39 -17.58
N GLU A 118 -37.46 40.55 -18.52
CA GLU A 118 -38.36 39.44 -18.24
C GLU A 118 -37.51 38.25 -17.79
N VAL A 119 -37.81 37.73 -16.60
CA VAL A 119 -37.23 36.46 -16.13
C VAL A 119 -37.93 35.36 -16.91
N ASP A 120 -37.44 35.07 -18.12
CA ASP A 120 -37.98 34.02 -18.97
C ASP A 120 -37.52 32.63 -18.45
N SER A 121 -38.28 31.59 -18.78
CA SER A 121 -38.00 30.20 -18.45
C SER A 121 -36.61 29.74 -18.93
N TYR A 122 -36.07 30.39 -19.97
CA TYR A 122 -34.75 30.13 -20.51
C TYR A 122 -33.58 30.55 -19.58
N MET A 123 -33.83 31.49 -18.66
CA MET A 123 -32.83 31.91 -17.65
C MET A 123 -32.88 31.05 -16.37
N THR A 124 -33.92 30.24 -16.21
CA THR A 124 -34.15 29.40 -15.02
C THR A 124 -33.94 27.90 -15.28
N ASP A 125 -33.91 27.48 -16.55
CA ASP A 125 -33.83 26.07 -16.94
C ASP A 125 -32.54 25.78 -17.73
N ARG A 126 -31.48 25.36 -17.01
CA ARG A 126 -30.17 25.05 -17.60
C ARG A 126 -30.18 23.78 -18.46
N ALA A 127 -31.19 22.93 -18.36
CA ALA A 127 -31.33 21.69 -19.15
C ALA A 127 -31.75 21.95 -20.61
N LYS A 128 -32.11 23.20 -20.95
CA LYS A 128 -32.49 23.64 -22.31
C LYS A 128 -31.34 24.34 -23.07
N ARG A 129 -30.15 24.44 -22.48
CA ARG A 129 -28.92 24.85 -23.17
C ARG A 129 -28.18 23.63 -23.69
#